data_AF-A0A1S3H7V9-F1
#
_entry.id   AF-A0A1S3H7V9-F1
#
_cell.length_a   1.000
_cell.length_b   1.000
_cell.length_c   1.000
_cell.angle_alpha   90.00
_cell.angle_beta   90.00
_cell.angle_gamma   90.00
#
_symmetry.space_group_name_H-M   'P 1'
#
loop_
_entity.id
_entity.type
_entity.pdbx_description
1 polymer ?
#
loop_
_entity_poly.entity_id
_entity_poly.type
_entity_poly.pdbx_seq_one_letter_code
_entity_poly.pdbx_strand_id
1 'polypeptide(L)'
;MCYHRLNRKKCCQACQRLMTPKTVPGCEYGDRSPLCRKISNRQCYRAIYRHYCCATCNDYKRRLGAGKDCLYGDRAGTCAPIDQNSNLCYTVYNRNICCKTCSKYEVNIPGCRYGNSKVMFQNELGAFTCDTYAKFFGKIYSCKIKQFRRLCCKTCANVDISIKNTRFNSISYTFV
;
A
#
# COMPACT_ATOMS: atom_id res chain seq x y z
N MET A 1 31.67 -20.36 6.23
CA MET A 1 31.01 -19.11 5.77
C MET A 1 32.08 -18.06 5.42
N CYS A 2 32.09 -17.52 4.19
CA CYS A 2 33.14 -16.65 3.65
C CYS A 2 33.25 -15.26 4.29
N TYR A 3 32.25 -14.86 5.08
CA TYR A 3 32.28 -13.63 5.89
C TYR A 3 33.25 -13.70 7.09
N HIS A 4 33.66 -14.90 7.50
CA HIS A 4 34.63 -15.06 8.59
C HIS A 4 36.08 -14.99 8.07
N ARG A 5 36.93 -14.16 8.68
CA ARG A 5 38.30 -13.89 8.21
C ARG A 5 39.13 -15.16 8.00
N LEU A 6 39.06 -16.12 8.93
CA LEU A 6 39.81 -17.38 8.84
C LEU A 6 39.32 -18.25 7.67
N ASN A 7 38.01 -18.32 7.44
CA ASN A 7 37.43 -19.12 6.36
C ASN A 7 37.78 -18.52 5.00
N ARG A 8 37.78 -17.18 4.89
CA ARG A 8 38.18 -16.50 3.65
C ARG A 8 39.64 -16.78 3.28
N LYS A 9 40.53 -16.86 4.27
CA LYS A 9 41.94 -17.21 4.06
C LYS A 9 42.12 -18.69 3.70
N LYS A 10 41.48 -19.59 4.44
CA LYS A 10 41.64 -21.05 4.26
C LYS A 10 40.91 -21.60 3.03
N CYS A 11 39.83 -20.95 2.59
CA CYS A 11 38.97 -21.40 1.49
C CYS A 11 38.89 -20.36 0.36
N CYS A 12 40.01 -19.73 0.00
CA CYS A 12 40.06 -18.58 -0.91
C CYS A 12 39.42 -18.87 -2.28
N GLN A 13 39.78 -19.97 -2.94
CA GLN A 13 39.22 -20.35 -4.26
C GLN A 13 37.70 -20.56 -4.21
N ALA A 14 37.21 -21.25 -3.16
CA ALA A 14 35.78 -21.48 -2.97
C ALA A 14 35.02 -20.16 -2.73
N CYS A 15 35.55 -19.28 -1.87
CA CYS A 15 34.95 -17.98 -1.60
C CYS A 15 34.97 -17.05 -2.82
N GLN A 16 36.01 -17.14 -3.66
CA GLN A 16 36.10 -16.37 -4.90
C GLN A 16 35.00 -16.79 -5.89
N ARG A 17 34.70 -18.08 -6.01
CA ARG A 17 33.58 -18.57 -6.84
C ARG A 17 32.20 -18.11 -6.36
N LEU A 18 32.06 -17.86 -5.06
CA LEU A 18 30.81 -17.36 -4.47
C LEU A 18 30.68 -15.83 -4.54
N MET A 19 31.76 -15.13 -4.87
CA MET A 19 31.75 -13.69 -4.97
C MET A 19 30.94 -13.27 -6.21
N THR A 20 29.87 -12.49 -6.01
CA THR A 20 29.03 -12.07 -7.14
C THR A 20 29.42 -10.66 -7.62
N PRO A 21 29.51 -10.39 -8.93
CA PRO A 21 29.95 -9.08 -9.44
C PRO A 21 28.96 -7.93 -9.19
N LYS A 22 27.68 -8.25 -8.91
CA LYS A 22 26.59 -7.29 -8.64
C LYS A 22 26.25 -7.26 -7.16
N THR A 23 27.24 -7.04 -6.31
CA THR A 23 27.08 -7.21 -4.87
C THR A 23 26.53 -5.98 -4.18
N VAL A 24 25.49 -6.21 -3.40
CA VAL A 24 25.00 -5.25 -2.40
C VAL A 24 26.13 -5.07 -1.39
N PRO A 25 26.52 -3.83 -1.02
CA PRO A 25 27.57 -3.61 -0.04
C PRO A 25 27.34 -4.44 1.23
N GLY A 26 28.33 -5.23 1.65
CA GLY A 26 28.24 -6.13 2.80
C GLY A 26 27.62 -7.51 2.50
N CYS A 27 27.29 -7.80 1.24
CA CYS A 27 26.71 -9.06 0.77
C CYS A 27 27.57 -9.74 -0.31
N GLU A 28 28.89 -9.56 -0.26
CA GLU A 28 29.84 -9.94 -1.31
C GLU A 28 29.73 -11.43 -1.70
N TYR A 29 29.30 -12.27 -0.75
CA TYR A 29 29.15 -13.71 -0.89
C TYR A 29 27.68 -14.16 -0.76
N GLY A 30 26.71 -13.25 -0.96
CA GLY A 30 25.28 -13.50 -0.77
C GLY A 30 24.82 -13.33 0.68
N ASP A 31 23.77 -14.04 1.09
CA ASP A 31 23.28 -13.97 2.46
C ASP A 31 24.24 -14.61 3.48
N ARG A 32 24.29 -14.04 4.69
CA ARG A 32 25.12 -14.49 5.80
C ARG A 32 24.44 -15.57 6.65
N SER A 33 23.19 -15.93 6.37
CA SER A 33 22.47 -16.96 7.11
C SER A 33 21.69 -17.87 6.15
N PRO A 34 21.72 -19.20 6.33
CA PRO A 34 20.90 -20.10 5.53
C PRO A 34 19.40 -19.92 5.79
N LEU A 35 19.03 -19.31 6.93
CA LEU A 35 17.63 -19.04 7.30
C LEU A 35 16.97 -17.97 6.42
N CYS A 36 17.75 -17.22 5.63
CA CYS A 36 17.24 -16.17 4.76
C CYS A 36 16.29 -16.70 3.66
N ARG A 37 16.34 -17.99 3.34
CA ARG A 37 15.38 -18.64 2.43
C ARG A 37 13.94 -18.69 2.97
N LYS A 38 13.77 -18.53 4.29
CA LYS A 38 12.47 -18.66 4.97
C LYS A 38 11.90 -17.33 5.45
N ILE A 39 12.63 -16.22 5.28
CA ILE A 39 12.13 -14.92 5.73
C ILE A 39 11.12 -14.35 4.72
N SER A 40 10.14 -13.62 5.22
CA SER A 40 9.25 -12.79 4.41
C SER A 40 9.87 -11.41 4.17
N ASN A 41 9.41 -10.72 3.13
CA ASN A 41 9.78 -9.34 2.81
C ASN A 41 9.61 -8.38 3.99
N ARG A 42 8.58 -8.59 4.83
CA ARG A 42 8.29 -7.78 6.02
C ARG A 42 9.41 -7.80 7.05
N GLN A 43 10.12 -8.92 7.17
CA GLN A 43 11.22 -9.05 8.13
C GLN A 43 12.40 -8.14 7.76
N CYS A 44 12.57 -7.78 6.49
CA CYS A 44 13.59 -6.84 6.03
C CYS A 44 13.42 -5.41 6.57
N TYR A 45 12.27 -5.07 7.16
CA TYR A 45 12.11 -3.82 7.90
C TYR A 45 12.88 -3.79 9.23
N ARG A 46 13.32 -4.94 9.76
CA ARG A 46 14.19 -5.00 10.94
C ARG A 46 15.66 -5.07 10.54
N ALA A 47 16.52 -4.31 11.24
CA ALA A 47 17.94 -4.18 10.91
C ALA A 47 18.69 -5.52 10.90
N ILE A 48 18.35 -6.43 11.82
CA ILE A 48 18.99 -7.74 11.92
C ILE A 48 18.87 -8.56 10.62
N TYR A 49 17.69 -8.58 10.00
CA TYR A 49 17.51 -9.30 8.73
C TYR A 49 18.18 -8.58 7.57
N ARG A 50 18.25 -7.24 7.58
CA ARG A 50 19.05 -6.53 6.57
C ARG A 50 20.53 -6.81 6.69
N HIS A 51 21.02 -7.12 7.89
CA HIS A 51 22.42 -7.46 8.09
C HIS A 51 22.73 -8.88 7.65
N TYR A 52 21.94 -9.86 8.10
CA TYR A 52 22.21 -11.28 7.83
C TYR A 52 21.64 -11.77 6.48
N CYS A 53 20.53 -11.20 6.02
CA CYS A 53 19.81 -11.59 4.80
C CYS A 53 19.83 -10.47 3.75
N CYS A 54 21.00 -9.85 3.62
CA CYS A 54 21.16 -8.62 2.90
C CYS A 54 20.97 -8.77 1.38
N ALA A 55 21.34 -9.92 0.79
CA ALA A 55 21.07 -10.22 -0.62
C ALA A 55 19.58 -10.48 -0.85
N THR A 56 18.95 -11.29 0.00
CA THR A 56 17.49 -11.55 -0.06
C THR A 56 16.68 -10.27 0.11
N CYS A 57 17.01 -9.43 1.10
CA CYS A 57 16.31 -8.17 1.33
C CYS A 57 16.51 -7.19 0.18
N ASN A 58 17.68 -7.14 -0.46
CA ASN A 58 17.87 -6.31 -1.65
C ASN A 58 17.06 -6.82 -2.85
N ASP A 59 16.92 -8.12 -2.99
CA ASP A 59 16.05 -8.69 -4.02
C ASP A 59 14.57 -8.34 -3.77
N TYR A 60 14.08 -8.43 -2.53
CA TYR A 60 12.77 -7.88 -2.19
C TYR A 60 12.67 -6.39 -2.47
N LYS A 61 13.74 -5.63 -2.23
CA LYS A 61 13.76 -4.19 -2.50
C LYS A 61 13.53 -3.88 -3.97
N ARG A 62 14.20 -4.62 -4.85
CA ARG A 62 14.08 -4.49 -6.30
C ARG A 62 12.72 -4.95 -6.82
N ARG A 63 12.20 -6.08 -6.33
CA ARG A 63 10.97 -6.70 -6.86
C ARG A 63 9.69 -6.11 -6.27
N LEU A 64 9.72 -5.72 -5.00
CA LEU A 64 8.53 -5.33 -4.25
C LEU A 64 8.50 -3.87 -3.84
N GLY A 65 9.61 -3.14 -3.97
CA GLY A 65 9.70 -1.74 -3.56
C GLY A 65 8.64 -0.86 -4.22
N ALA A 66 7.99 -0.02 -3.42
CA ALA A 66 6.97 0.94 -3.88
C ALA A 66 7.24 2.35 -3.33
N GLY A 67 8.42 2.90 -3.64
CA GLY A 67 8.86 4.21 -3.13
C GLY A 67 9.68 4.13 -1.84
N LYS A 68 10.04 5.30 -1.30
CA LYS A 68 10.98 5.43 -0.16
C LYS A 68 10.50 4.75 1.12
N ASP A 69 9.19 4.73 1.37
CA ASP A 69 8.63 4.21 2.62
C ASP A 69 8.22 2.74 2.56
N CYS A 70 8.19 2.16 1.35
CA CYS A 70 7.78 0.78 1.08
C CYS A 70 8.90 -0.02 0.43
N LEU A 71 10.13 0.12 0.96
CA LEU A 71 11.31 -0.44 0.31
C LEU A 71 11.17 -1.92 0.00
N TYR A 72 10.51 -2.69 0.87
CA TYR A 72 10.34 -4.15 0.70
C TYR A 72 8.89 -4.55 0.42
N GLY A 73 8.04 -3.61 -0.02
CA GLY A 73 6.59 -3.78 -0.13
C GLY A 73 5.85 -3.54 1.19
N ASP A 74 4.66 -4.12 1.38
CA ASP A 74 3.88 -3.94 2.61
C ASP A 74 4.60 -4.46 3.84
N ARG A 75 4.40 -3.79 4.98
CA ARG A 75 4.99 -4.13 6.29
C ARG A 75 4.16 -5.15 7.06
N ALA A 76 2.87 -5.30 6.72
CA ALA A 76 1.95 -6.27 7.31
C ALA A 76 1.42 -7.25 6.26
N GLY A 77 0.92 -8.41 6.71
CA GLY A 77 0.23 -9.39 5.86
C GLY A 77 -1.27 -9.17 5.75
N THR A 78 -1.81 -8.26 6.57
CA THR A 78 -3.24 -8.02 6.75
C THR A 78 -3.72 -6.84 5.90
N CYS A 79 -3.27 -6.77 4.64
CA CYS A 79 -3.60 -5.65 3.74
C CYS A 79 -4.75 -5.95 2.77
N ALA A 80 -5.24 -7.19 2.73
CA ALA A 80 -6.36 -7.59 1.88
C ALA A 80 -7.65 -6.75 2.06
N PRO A 81 -8.02 -6.27 3.27
CA PRO A 81 -9.19 -5.41 3.42
C PRO A 81 -9.11 -4.09 2.65
N ILE A 82 -7.89 -3.60 2.34
CA ILE A 82 -7.71 -2.36 1.57
C ILE A 82 -8.16 -2.57 0.12
N ASP A 83 -7.98 -3.77 -0.43
CA ASP A 83 -8.47 -4.08 -1.77
C ASP A 83 -10.00 -4.03 -1.82
N GLN A 84 -10.68 -4.27 -0.71
CA GLN A 84 -12.14 -4.13 -0.57
C GLN A 84 -12.57 -2.71 -0.24
N ASN A 85 -11.73 -1.90 0.40
CA ASN A 85 -12.04 -0.52 0.74
C ASN A 85 -10.78 0.36 0.78
N SER A 86 -10.48 1.03 -0.34
CA SER A 86 -9.32 1.92 -0.47
C SER A 86 -9.32 3.09 0.52
N ASN A 87 -10.48 3.46 1.08
CA ASN A 87 -10.54 4.49 2.11
C ASN A 87 -9.80 4.12 3.39
N LEU A 88 -9.55 2.83 3.64
CA LEU A 88 -8.73 2.39 4.76
C LEU A 88 -7.31 2.99 4.68
N CYS A 89 -6.84 3.42 3.50
CA CYS A 89 -5.56 4.12 3.33
C CYS A 89 -5.53 5.55 3.87
N TYR A 90 -6.68 6.18 4.18
CA TYR A 90 -6.65 7.49 4.84
C TYR A 90 -6.14 7.39 6.28
N THR A 91 -6.34 6.25 6.94
CA THR A 91 -5.79 5.98 8.26
C THR A 91 -4.27 5.88 8.19
N VAL A 92 -3.57 6.71 8.98
CA VAL A 92 -2.10 6.76 9.03
C VAL A 92 -1.50 5.39 9.30
N TYR A 93 -2.08 4.62 10.22
CA TYR A 93 -1.65 3.27 10.53
C TYR A 93 -1.65 2.36 9.29
N ASN A 94 -2.80 2.22 8.62
CA ASN A 94 -2.94 1.39 7.41
C ASN A 94 -2.04 1.85 6.28
N ARG A 95 -1.94 3.17 6.05
CA ARG A 95 -1.02 3.74 5.07
C ARG A 95 0.42 3.32 5.33
N ASN A 96 0.83 3.26 6.59
CA ASN A 96 2.20 2.89 6.96
C ASN A 96 2.46 1.38 6.81
N ILE A 97 1.50 0.54 7.23
CA ILE A 97 1.70 -0.92 7.22
C ILE A 97 1.38 -1.57 5.88
N CYS A 98 0.52 -0.97 5.08
CA CYS A 98 0.04 -1.46 3.78
C CYS A 98 0.35 -0.48 2.65
N CYS A 99 1.54 0.09 2.72
CA CYS A 99 1.93 1.24 1.93
C CYS A 99 2.05 0.92 0.42
N LYS A 100 2.44 -0.31 0.03
CA LYS A 100 2.45 -0.76 -1.37
C LYS A 100 1.03 -1.01 -1.87
N THR A 101 0.15 -1.56 -1.04
CA THR A 101 -1.25 -1.72 -1.42
C THR A 101 -1.93 -0.37 -1.61
N CYS A 102 -1.71 0.58 -0.68
CA CYS A 102 -2.27 1.92 -0.77
C CYS A 102 -1.76 2.71 -1.98
N SER A 103 -0.50 2.54 -2.39
CA SER A 103 0.04 3.23 -3.56
C SER A 103 -0.70 2.89 -4.86
N LYS A 104 -1.35 1.72 -4.95
CA LYS A 104 -2.17 1.34 -6.12
C LYS A 104 -3.41 2.22 -6.29
N TYR A 105 -3.89 2.81 -5.21
CA TYR A 105 -5.13 3.60 -5.19
C TYR A 105 -4.86 5.10 -5.21
N GLU A 106 -3.60 5.53 -5.26
CA GLU A 106 -3.27 6.94 -5.27
C GLU A 106 -3.79 7.62 -6.53
N VAL A 107 -4.56 8.68 -6.34
CA VAL A 107 -5.07 9.57 -7.39
C VAL A 107 -4.64 11.01 -7.07
N ASN A 108 -4.38 11.77 -8.12
CA ASN A 108 -3.94 13.17 -8.01
C ASN A 108 -5.12 14.13 -7.81
N ILE A 109 -5.93 13.88 -6.78
CA ILE A 109 -7.10 14.71 -6.45
C ILE A 109 -6.90 15.29 -5.04
N PRO A 110 -6.82 16.62 -4.89
CA PRO A 110 -6.67 17.27 -3.58
C PRO A 110 -7.76 16.83 -2.60
N GLY A 111 -7.35 16.41 -1.41
CA GLY A 111 -8.27 15.90 -0.37
C GLY A 111 -8.89 14.52 -0.68
N CYS A 112 -8.56 13.90 -1.81
CA CYS A 112 -9.11 12.62 -2.25
C CYS A 112 -8.02 11.65 -2.73
N ARG A 113 -6.88 11.59 -2.03
CA ARG A 113 -5.69 10.84 -2.45
C ARG A 113 -5.96 9.38 -2.81
N TYR A 114 -6.93 8.69 -2.19
CA TYR A 114 -7.21 7.27 -2.46
C TYR A 114 -8.53 7.03 -3.22
N GLY A 115 -9.07 8.08 -3.84
CA GLY A 115 -10.30 8.01 -4.62
C GLY A 115 -11.56 7.83 -3.79
N ASN A 116 -12.62 7.33 -4.43
CA ASN A 116 -13.86 6.96 -3.76
C ASN A 116 -13.63 5.76 -2.84
N SER A 117 -14.37 5.74 -1.73
CA SER A 117 -14.62 4.53 -0.96
C SER A 117 -15.32 3.51 -1.84
N LYS A 118 -15.02 2.22 -1.62
CA LYS A 118 -15.85 1.13 -2.13
C LYS A 118 -17.07 0.99 -1.21
N VAL A 119 -18.08 1.81 -1.45
CA VAL A 119 -19.36 1.79 -0.73
C VAL A 119 -20.49 1.50 -1.69
N MET A 120 -21.52 0.82 -1.19
CA MET A 120 -22.78 0.58 -1.87
C MET A 120 -23.88 1.33 -1.11
N PHE A 121 -24.52 2.29 -1.76
CA PHE A 121 -25.70 2.98 -1.26
C PHE A 121 -26.92 2.13 -1.60
N GLN A 122 -27.67 1.65 -0.61
CA GLN A 122 -28.87 0.85 -0.82
C GLN A 122 -30.11 1.66 -0.50
N ASN A 123 -31.14 1.54 -1.33
CA ASN A 123 -32.49 2.02 -1.09
C ASN A 123 -33.50 1.13 -1.82
N GLU A 124 -34.77 1.50 -1.82
CA GLU A 124 -35.86 0.76 -2.48
C GLU A 124 -35.64 0.56 -3.99
N LEU A 125 -34.83 1.42 -4.62
CA LEU A 125 -34.50 1.37 -6.05
C LEU A 125 -33.28 0.49 -6.36
N GLY A 126 -32.62 -0.06 -5.33
CA GLY A 126 -31.49 -0.98 -5.48
C GLY A 126 -30.20 -0.47 -4.86
N ALA A 127 -29.08 -1.02 -5.33
CA ALA A 127 -27.75 -0.77 -4.80
C ALA A 127 -26.89 0.05 -5.79
N PHE A 128 -26.31 1.14 -5.32
CA PHE A 128 -25.59 2.11 -6.14
C PHE A 128 -24.15 2.30 -5.66
N THR A 129 -23.21 2.40 -6.58
CA THR A 129 -21.86 2.90 -6.29
C THR A 129 -21.89 4.43 -6.23
N CYS A 130 -20.78 5.06 -5.84
CA CYS A 130 -20.64 6.52 -5.94
C CYS A 130 -21.03 7.08 -7.31
N ASP A 131 -20.56 6.44 -8.39
CA ASP A 131 -20.79 6.93 -9.75
C ASP A 131 -22.23 6.68 -10.21
N THR A 132 -22.81 5.52 -9.92
CA THR A 132 -24.20 5.25 -10.31
C THR A 132 -25.19 6.03 -9.46
N TYR A 133 -24.91 6.25 -8.18
CA TYR A 133 -25.74 7.09 -7.31
C TYR A 133 -25.75 8.55 -7.80
N ALA A 134 -24.57 9.13 -8.06
CA ALA A 134 -24.46 10.49 -8.58
C ALA A 134 -25.10 10.64 -9.96
N LYS A 135 -25.05 9.60 -10.80
CA LYS A 135 -25.72 9.59 -12.11
C LYS A 135 -27.24 9.54 -11.96
N PHE A 136 -27.76 8.74 -11.04
CA PHE A 136 -29.19 8.53 -10.86
C PHE A 136 -29.88 9.69 -10.12
N PHE A 137 -29.31 10.15 -9.00
CA PHE A 137 -29.89 11.20 -8.16
C PHE A 137 -29.39 12.62 -8.50
N GLY A 138 -28.48 12.73 -9.47
CA GLY A 138 -27.91 14.00 -9.90
C GLY A 138 -26.66 14.39 -9.09
N LYS A 139 -25.55 14.54 -9.82
CA LYS A 139 -24.21 14.74 -9.26
C LYS A 139 -24.09 15.95 -8.33
N ILE A 140 -24.68 17.09 -8.71
CA ILE A 140 -24.67 18.32 -7.91
C ILE A 140 -25.39 18.09 -6.57
N TYR A 141 -26.55 17.43 -6.60
CA TYR A 141 -27.34 17.16 -5.40
C TYR A 141 -26.63 16.18 -4.47
N SER A 142 -26.14 15.04 -5.00
CA SER A 142 -25.43 14.05 -4.18
C SER A 142 -24.17 14.64 -3.54
N CYS A 143 -23.40 15.45 -4.26
CA CYS A 143 -22.17 16.05 -3.75
C CYS A 143 -22.40 17.18 -2.72
N LYS A 144 -23.62 17.73 -2.60
CA LYS A 144 -24.00 18.62 -1.48
C LYS A 144 -24.08 17.87 -0.15
N ILE A 145 -24.37 16.56 -0.17
CA ILE A 145 -24.43 15.73 1.04
C ILE A 145 -23.00 15.51 1.55
N LYS A 146 -22.67 16.06 2.72
CA LYS A 146 -21.31 16.01 3.30
C LYS A 146 -20.75 14.58 3.38
N GLN A 147 -21.58 13.63 3.78
CA GLN A 147 -21.17 12.22 3.90
C GLN A 147 -20.92 11.57 2.54
N PHE A 148 -21.79 11.81 1.55
CA PHE A 148 -21.57 11.36 0.19
C PHE A 148 -20.30 11.97 -0.39
N ARG A 149 -20.08 13.28 -0.25
CA ARG A 149 -18.86 13.95 -0.72
C ARG A 149 -17.59 13.38 -0.08
N ARG A 150 -17.64 13.01 1.21
CA ARG A 150 -16.52 12.37 1.92
C ARG A 150 -16.24 10.97 1.37
N LEU A 151 -17.28 10.17 1.16
CA LEU A 151 -17.14 8.79 0.69
C LEU A 151 -16.85 8.70 -0.81
N CYS A 152 -17.37 9.65 -1.59
CA CYS A 152 -17.34 9.69 -3.05
C CYS A 152 -16.55 10.90 -3.56
N CYS A 153 -15.42 11.20 -2.89
CA CYS A 153 -14.67 12.42 -3.14
C CYS A 153 -14.12 12.52 -4.57
N LYS A 154 -13.83 11.40 -5.25
CA LYS A 154 -13.37 11.39 -6.64
C LYS A 154 -14.54 11.67 -7.58
N THR A 155 -15.70 11.08 -7.33
CA THR A 155 -16.91 11.40 -8.10
C THR A 155 -17.24 12.89 -7.95
N CYS A 156 -17.06 13.46 -6.76
CA CYS A 156 -17.31 14.88 -6.48
C CYS A 156 -16.11 15.80 -6.81
N ALA A 157 -15.00 15.27 -7.32
CA ALA A 157 -13.87 16.09 -7.75
C ALA A 157 -14.36 17.00 -8.89
N ASN A 158 -14.25 18.32 -8.70
CA ASN A 158 -14.70 19.37 -9.63
C ASN A 158 -16.19 19.73 -9.61
N VAL A 159 -16.95 19.32 -8.59
CA VAL A 159 -18.30 19.88 -8.38
C VAL A 159 -18.18 21.17 -7.57
N ASP A 160 -18.58 22.29 -8.15
CA ASP A 160 -18.75 23.54 -7.42
C ASP A 160 -20.05 23.48 -6.60
N ILE A 161 -19.93 23.64 -5.29
CA ILE A 161 -21.02 23.44 -4.32
C ILE A 161 -21.47 24.77 -3.71
N SER A 162 -20.96 25.89 -4.20
CA SER A 162 -21.28 27.24 -3.74
C SER A 162 -22.72 27.69 -4.06
N ILE A 163 -23.54 26.85 -4.69
CA ILE A 163 -24.98 27.09 -4.90
C ILE A 163 -25.74 26.93 -3.57
N LYS A 164 -26.05 28.09 -2.95
CA LYS A 164 -26.82 28.27 -1.71
C LYS A 164 -28.12 27.46 -1.68
N ASN A 165 -28.36 26.87 -0.51
CA ASN A 165 -29.62 26.38 0.06
C ASN A 165 -30.51 25.43 -0.75
N THR A 166 -30.56 24.18 -0.30
CA THR A 166 -31.81 23.42 -0.26
C THR A 166 -31.66 22.37 0.85
N ARG A 167 -32.47 22.49 1.91
CA ARG A 167 -32.56 21.52 3.01
C ARG A 167 -32.95 20.16 2.43
N PHE A 168 -32.51 19.03 3.01
CA PHE A 168 -33.38 17.88 3.35
C PHE A 168 -32.62 16.62 3.82
N ASN A 169 -33.27 16.01 4.81
CA ASN A 169 -33.33 14.67 5.43
C ASN A 169 -32.19 13.64 5.35
N SER A 170 -31.99 13.04 6.52
CA SER A 170 -31.08 11.97 6.89
C SER A 170 -31.34 10.66 6.14
N ILE A 171 -30.30 10.15 5.48
CA ILE A 171 -30.24 8.80 4.91
C ILE A 171 -29.49 7.92 5.91
N SER A 172 -30.02 6.73 6.21
CA SER A 172 -29.37 5.71 7.04
C SER A 172 -28.42 4.87 6.17
N TYR A 173 -27.26 4.49 6.74
CA TYR A 173 -26.21 3.74 6.02
C TYR A 173 -25.93 2.41 6.72
N THR A 174 -25.77 1.36 5.92
CA THR A 174 -25.29 0.06 6.38
C THR A 174 -23.89 -0.17 5.83
N PHE A 175 -22.92 -0.45 6.71
CA PHE A 175 -21.59 -0.91 6.30
C PHE A 175 -21.69 -2.42 6.08
N VAL A 176 -21.48 -2.87 4.84
CA VAL A 176 -21.36 -4.29 4.50
C VAL A 176 -19.89 -4.64 4.35
#